data_AF-A0A225WWA2-F1
#
_entry.id   AF-A0A225WWA2-F1
#
_cell.length_a   1.000
_cell.length_b   1.000
_cell.length_c   1.000
_cell.angle_alpha   90.00
_cell.angle_beta   90.00
_cell.angle_gamma   90.00
#
_symmetry.space_group_name_H-M   'P 1'
#
loop_
_entity.id
_entity.type
_entity.pdbx_description
1 polymer ?
#
loop_
_entity_poly.entity_id
_entity_poly.type
_entity_poly.pdbx_seq_one_letter_code
_entity_poly.pdbx_strand_id
1 'polypeptide(L)'
;MEVGGNAAVDLNDPQWVEKNQFARVALLFGMLPQDAKKVCRMATAREMWRSFEQVKTKRAYASEIRLRRDLYAATFAQGEEMEKYLDRLEDSLQI
;
A
#
# COMPACT_ATOMS: atom_id res chain seq x y z
N MET A 1 -33.20 11.24 -0.85
CA MET A 1 -32.37 12.37 -1.30
C MET A 1 -32.25 13.31 -0.12
N GLU A 2 -31.11 13.30 0.58
CA GLU A 2 -30.75 14.41 1.46
C GLU A 2 -29.37 14.87 1.03
N VAL A 3 -29.38 16.01 0.33
CA VAL A 3 -28.22 16.81 -0.01
C VAL A 3 -27.85 17.53 1.28
N GLY A 4 -27.01 16.90 2.09
CA GLY A 4 -26.45 17.50 3.30
C GLY A 4 -25.21 18.32 2.94
N GLY A 5 -25.34 19.64 3.00
CA GLY A 5 -24.46 20.63 2.38
C GLY A 5 -22.97 20.53 2.73
N ASN A 6 -22.18 21.08 1.80
CA ASN A 6 -20.79 21.48 1.97
C ASN A 6 -20.67 22.57 3.07
N ALA A 7 -20.88 22.21 4.34
CA ALA A 7 -20.37 23.01 5.44
C ALA A 7 -18.84 22.92 5.35
N ALA A 8 -18.18 24.06 5.12
CA ALA A 8 -16.73 24.14 5.21
C ALA A 8 -16.33 23.60 6.59
N VAL A 9 -15.67 22.45 6.61
CA VAL A 9 -15.20 21.84 7.86
C VAL A 9 -14.25 22.84 8.49
N ASP A 10 -14.63 23.40 9.64
CA ASP A 10 -13.71 24.22 10.42
C ASP A 10 -12.59 23.30 10.92
N LEU A 11 -11.40 23.50 10.34
CA LEU A 11 -10.22 22.71 10.65
C LEU A 11 -9.75 22.91 12.11
N ASN A 12 -10.30 23.90 12.81
CA ASN A 12 -10.02 24.18 14.22
C ASN A 12 -11.12 23.71 15.17
N ASP A 13 -12.18 23.05 14.68
CA ASP A 13 -13.18 22.42 15.55
C ASP A 13 -12.48 21.41 16.48
N PRO A 14 -12.57 21.56 17.82
CA PRO A 14 -11.96 20.63 18.77
C PRO A 14 -12.33 19.16 18.50
N GLN A 15 -13.57 18.90 18.08
CA GLN A 15 -14.03 17.55 17.77
C GLN A 15 -13.36 17.01 16.50
N TRP A 16 -13.12 17.87 15.51
CA TRP A 16 -12.42 17.50 14.30
C TRP A 16 -10.94 17.21 14.58
N VAL A 17 -10.28 18.06 15.37
CA VAL A 17 -8.87 17.91 15.74
C VAL A 17 -8.62 16.57 16.45
N GLU A 18 -9.47 16.22 17.41
CA GLU A 18 -9.38 14.95 18.14
C GLU A 18 -9.52 13.75 17.20
N LYS A 19 -10.58 13.72 16.37
CA LYS A 19 -10.82 12.63 15.40
C LYS A 19 -9.69 12.52 14.38
N ASN A 20 -9.18 13.65 13.90
CA ASN A 20 -8.06 13.70 12.97
C ASN A 20 -6.80 13.12 13.62
N GLN A 21 -6.50 13.48 14.88
CA GLN A 21 -5.34 12.94 15.59
C GLN A 21 -5.45 11.44 15.85
N PHE A 22 -6.63 10.95 16.28
CA PHE A 22 -6.88 9.53 16.46
C PHE A 22 -6.64 8.74 15.15
N ALA A 23 -7.19 9.22 14.04
CA ALA A 23 -7.02 8.57 12.75
C ALA A 23 -5.55 8.55 12.30
N ARG A 24 -4.78 9.63 12.53
CA ARG A 24 -3.33 9.66 12.24
C ARG A 24 -2.57 8.59 13.00
N VAL A 25 -2.87 8.40 14.29
CA VAL A 25 -2.24 7.38 15.12
C VAL A 25 -2.59 5.97 14.62
N ALA A 26 -3.88 5.71 14.37
CA ALA A 26 -4.34 4.42 13.86
C ALA A 26 -3.67 4.03 12.53
N LEU A 27 -3.48 5.01 11.64
CA LEU A 27 -2.79 4.79 10.36
C LEU A 27 -1.33 4.39 10.53
N LEU A 28 -0.61 4.98 11.48
CA LEU A 28 0.80 4.67 11.72
C LEU A 28 1.01 3.22 12.19
N PHE A 29 0.06 2.64 12.94
CA PHE A 29 0.15 1.24 13.38
C PHE A 29 0.05 0.23 12.22
N GLY A 30 -0.66 0.57 11.14
CA GLY A 30 -0.83 -0.30 9.98
C GLY A 30 0.27 -0.16 8.91
N MET A 31 1.30 0.67 9.16
CA MET A 31 2.32 1.03 8.17
C MET A 31 3.66 0.38 8.44
N LEU A 32 4.37 0.03 7.36
CA LEU A 32 5.78 -0.30 7.46
C LEU A 32 6.57 0.94 7.94
N PRO A 33 7.62 0.79 8.79
CA PRO A 33 8.37 1.91 9.34
C PRO A 33 8.92 2.89 8.29
N GLN A 34 9.30 2.38 7.12
CA GLN A 34 9.79 3.18 5.99
C GLN A 34 8.72 4.12 5.39
N ASP A 35 7.46 3.67 5.37
CA ASP A 35 6.34 4.43 4.82
C ASP A 35 5.81 5.41 5.88
N ALA A 36 5.77 4.98 7.15
CA ALA A 36 5.38 5.81 8.29
C ALA A 36 6.21 7.10 8.40
N LYS A 37 7.53 7.04 8.17
CA LYS A 37 8.43 8.21 8.17
C LYS A 37 8.06 9.27 7.12
N LYS A 38 7.49 8.87 5.99
CA LYS A 38 7.10 9.79 4.92
C LYS A 38 5.79 10.49 5.23
N VAL A 39 4.84 9.76 5.80
CA VAL A 39 3.48 10.27 6.02
C VAL A 39 3.29 10.93 7.39
N CYS A 40 4.16 10.66 8.38
CA CYS A 40 4.03 11.27 9.71
C CYS A 40 4.17 12.80 9.72
N ARG A 41 4.74 13.38 8.66
CA ARG A 41 4.88 14.84 8.48
C ARG A 41 3.65 15.52 7.89
N MET A 42 2.63 14.76 7.49
CA MET A 42 1.41 15.31 6.88
C MET A 42 0.46 15.89 7.94
N ALA A 43 -0.26 16.95 7.57
CA ALA A 43 -1.06 17.74 8.49
C ALA A 43 -2.38 17.04 8.86
N THR A 44 -2.94 16.27 7.94
CA THR A 44 -4.24 15.61 8.13
C THR A 44 -4.18 14.09 7.97
N ALA A 45 -5.05 13.38 8.68
CA ALA A 45 -5.25 11.94 8.50
C ALA A 45 -5.65 11.59 7.06
N ARG A 46 -6.42 12.47 6.41
CA ARG A 46 -6.86 12.29 5.03
C ARG A 46 -5.68 12.31 4.04
N GLU A 47 -4.72 13.21 4.23
CA GLU A 47 -3.48 13.23 3.44
C GLU A 47 -2.64 11.98 3.70
N MET A 48 -2.51 11.58 4.96
CA MET A 48 -1.81 10.35 5.33
C MET A 48 -2.45 9.11 4.67
N TRP A 49 -3.78 9.02 4.67
CA TRP A 49 -4.53 7.93 4.04
C TRP A 49 -4.32 7.87 2.53
N ARG A 50 -4.44 9.01 1.82
CA ARG A 50 -4.21 9.05 0.36
C ARG A 50 -2.79 8.64 0.00
N SER A 51 -1.80 9.10 0.77
CA SER A 51 -0.41 8.72 0.54
C SER A 51 -0.18 7.24 0.82
N PHE A 52 -0.77 6.70 1.88
CA PHE A 52 -0.74 5.29 2.21
C PHE A 52 -1.31 4.42 1.08
N GLU A 53 -2.52 4.74 0.61
CA GLU A 53 -3.15 4.04 -0.50
C GLU A 53 -2.28 4.07 -1.74
N GLN A 54 -1.75 5.24 -2.12
CA GLN A 54 -0.85 5.34 -3.27
C GLN A 54 0.40 4.48 -3.13
N VAL A 55 1.01 4.43 -1.94
CA VAL A 55 2.21 3.62 -1.69
C VAL A 55 1.86 2.13 -1.75
N LYS A 56 0.76 1.70 -1.14
CA LYS A 56 0.30 0.30 -1.17
C LYS A 56 -0.03 -0.13 -2.60
N THR A 57 -0.75 0.71 -3.35
CA THR A 57 -1.08 0.48 -4.76
C THR A 57 0.16 0.41 -5.63
N LYS A 58 1.11 1.35 -5.48
CA LYS A 58 2.39 1.31 -6.21
C LYS A 58 3.19 0.05 -5.90
N ARG A 59 3.24 -0.37 -4.63
CA ARG A 59 3.93 -1.61 -4.21
C ARG A 59 3.27 -2.83 -4.85
N ALA A 60 1.94 -2.95 -4.77
CA ALA A 60 1.20 -4.05 -5.37
C ALA A 60 1.43 -4.15 -6.89
N TYR A 61 1.29 -3.04 -7.63
CA TYR A 61 1.54 -3.01 -9.07
C TYR A 61 3.00 -3.30 -9.42
N ALA A 62 3.97 -2.77 -8.65
CA ALA A 62 5.37 -3.05 -8.89
C ALA A 62 5.72 -4.52 -8.65
N SER A 63 5.12 -5.15 -7.63
CA SER A 63 5.25 -6.59 -7.39
C SER A 63 4.65 -7.40 -8.53
N GLU A 64 3.46 -7.02 -9.01
CA GLU A 64 2.81 -7.68 -10.14
C GLU A 64 3.65 -7.60 -11.42
N ILE A 65 4.19 -6.43 -11.76
CA ILE A 65 5.04 -6.25 -12.96
C ILE A 65 6.30 -7.11 -12.86
N ARG A 66 6.95 -7.16 -11.69
CA ARG A 66 8.13 -7.99 -11.46
C ARG A 66 7.80 -9.48 -11.61
N LEU A 67 6.72 -9.93 -10.97
CA LEU A 67 6.28 -11.32 -11.03
C LEU A 67 5.97 -11.75 -12.47
N ARG A 68 5.26 -10.90 -13.25
CA ARG A 68 5.03 -11.16 -14.68
C ARG A 68 6.33 -11.27 -15.45
N ARG A 69 7.28 -10.36 -15.24
CA ARG A 69 8.61 -10.42 -15.88
C ARG A 69 9.31 -11.74 -15.55
N ASP A 70 9.32 -12.13 -14.28
CA ASP A 70 10.03 -13.32 -13.80
C ASP A 70 9.39 -14.60 -14.35
N LEU A 71 8.05 -14.66 -14.39
CA LEU A 71 7.30 -15.73 -15.05
C LEU A 71 7.60 -15.84 -16.56
N TYR A 72 7.67 -14.71 -17.27
CA TYR A 72 8.00 -14.73 -18.70
C TYR A 72 9.47 -15.07 -18.97
N ALA A 73 10.37 -14.76 -18.04
CA ALA A 73 11.78 -15.09 -18.14
C ALA A 73 12.08 -16.53 -17.73
N ALA A 74 11.21 -17.16 -16.94
CA ALA A 74 11.32 -18.56 -16.54
C ALA A 74 11.12 -19.47 -17.76
N THR A 75 12.22 -20.00 -18.29
CA THR A 75 12.20 -21.01 -19.34
C THR A 75 12.52 -22.39 -18.76
N PHE A 76 11.89 -23.41 -19.32
CA PHE A 76 12.21 -24.80 -19.02
C PHE A 76 13.47 -25.19 -19.80
N ALA A 77 14.50 -25.67 -19.10
CA ALA A 77 15.73 -26.10 -19.75
C ALA A 77 15.61 -27.54 -20.29
N GLN A 78 16.23 -27.82 -21.43
CA GLN A 78 16.21 -29.17 -22.00
C GLN A 78 16.95 -30.15 -21.08
N GLY A 79 16.25 -31.19 -20.62
CA GLY A 79 16.79 -32.17 -19.65
C GLY A 79 16.62 -31.78 -18.18
N GLU A 80 15.95 -30.66 -17.90
CA GLU A 80 15.55 -30.28 -16.56
C GLU A 80 14.40 -31.18 -16.07
N GLU A 81 14.43 -31.49 -14.78
CA GLU A 81 13.31 -32.16 -14.12
C GLU A 81 12.18 -31.17 -13.88
N MET A 82 10.95 -31.60 -14.16
CA MET A 82 9.75 -30.78 -13.99
C MET A 82 9.59 -30.27 -12.55
N GLU A 83 9.85 -31.09 -11.52
CA GLU A 83 9.79 -30.67 -10.11
C GLU A 83 10.77 -29.52 -9.80
N LYS A 84 12.03 -29.62 -10.25
CA LYS A 84 13.01 -28.53 -10.07
C LYS A 84 12.62 -27.23 -10.78
N TYR A 85 11.97 -27.34 -11.93
CA TYR A 85 11.44 -26.18 -12.63
C TYR A 85 10.30 -25.51 -11.84
N LEU A 86 9.40 -26.32 -11.27
CA LEU A 86 8.27 -25.84 -10.45
C LEU A 86 8.74 -25.22 -9.14
N ASP A 87 9.72 -25.82 -8.46
CA ASP A 87 10.30 -25.27 -7.23
C ASP A 87 10.91 -23.88 -7.48
N ARG A 88 11.69 -23.72 -8.58
CA ARG A 88 12.27 -22.43 -8.96
C ARG A 88 11.21 -21.37 -9.27
N LEU A 89 10.12 -21.79 -9.91
CA LEU A 89 8.98 -20.92 -10.16
C LEU A 89 8.32 -20.49 -8.87
N GLU A 90 8.08 -21.40 -7.94
CA GLU A 90 7.46 -21.12 -6.63
C GLU A 90 8.30 -20.14 -5.80
N ASP A 91 9.62 -20.32 -5.78
CA ASP A 91 10.55 -19.40 -5.11
C ASP A 91 10.47 -17.97 -5.67
N SER A 92 10.18 -17.82 -6.96
CA SER A 92 10.02 -16.51 -7.61
C SER A 92 8.68 -15.83 -7.29
N LEU A 93 7.70 -16.56 -6.75
CA LEU A 93 6.36 -16.06 -6.41
C LEU A 93 6.26 -15.49 -4.98
N GLN A 94 7.30 -15.63 -4.15
CA GLN A 94 7.30 -15.12 -2.77
C GLN A 94 7.46 -13.59 -2.75
N ILE A 95 6.32 -12.87 -2.66
CA ILE A 95 6.20 -11.40 -2.55
C ILE A 95 6.04 -10.96 -1.10
#